data_AF-A0A4Q5WUY0-F1
#
_entry.id   AF-A0A4Q5WUY0-F1
#
_cell.length_a   1.000
_cell.length_b   1.000
_cell.length_c   1.000
_cell.angle_alpha   90.00
_cell.angle_beta   90.00
_cell.angle_gamma   90.00
#
_symmetry.space_group_name_H-M   'P 1'
#
loop_
_entity.id
_entity.type
_entity.pdbx_description
1 polymer ?
#
loop_
_entity_poly.entity_id
_entity_poly.type
_entity_poly.pdbx_seq_one_letter_code
_entity_poly.pdbx_strand_id
1 'polypeptide(L)' 'MRSLAAFFLVLLVLLQSFSKWVIMADYAANRAFVARTLCENRDRPQARCGGRCQLMKRLAGAEKKGD' A
#
# COMPACT_ATOMS: atom_id res chain seq x y z
N MET A 1 11.35 -18.42 -27.54
CA MET A 1 10.08 -17.65 -27.55
C MET A 1 9.18 -18.03 -26.37
N ARG A 2 8.79 -19.30 -26.20
CA ARG A 2 7.90 -19.75 -25.09
C ARG A 2 8.47 -19.51 -23.68
N SER A 3 9.76 -19.79 -23.47
CA SER A 3 10.39 -19.60 -22.15
C SER A 3 10.56 -18.12 -21.77
N LEU A 4 10.85 -17.24 -22.73
CA LEU A 4 10.92 -15.79 -22.48
C LEU A 4 9.56 -15.21 -22.10
N ALA A 5 8.48 -15.65 -22.77
CA ALA A 5 7.13 -15.27 -22.41
C ALA A 5 6.74 -15.75 -20.99
N ALA A 6 7.18 -16.95 -20.60
CA ALA A 6 6.97 -17.47 -19.25
C ALA A 6 7.70 -16.62 -18.19
N PHE A 7 8.97 -16.26 -18.41
CA PHE A 7 9.70 -15.37 -17.50
C PHE A 7 9.04 -13.99 -17.39
N PHE A 8 8.57 -13.44 -18.51
CA PHE A 8 7.88 -12.16 -18.53
C PHE A 8 6.56 -12.21 -17.74
N LEU A 9 5.76 -13.27 -17.92
CA LEU A 9 4.53 -13.47 -17.14
C LEU A 9 4.80 -13.63 -15.65
N VAL A 10 5.82 -14.41 -15.27
CA VAL A 10 6.22 -14.57 -13.86
C VAL A 10 6.63 -13.22 -13.27
N LEU A 11 7.40 -12.41 -14.00
CA LEU A 11 7.81 -11.08 -13.55
C LEU A 11 6.59 -10.16 -13.33
N LEU A 12 5.60 -10.18 -14.22
CA LEU A 12 4.37 -9.39 -14.08
C LEU A 12 3.57 -9.79 -12.82
N VAL A 13 3.40 -11.08 -12.58
CA VAL A 13 2.69 -11.60 -11.39
C VAL A 13 3.41 -11.20 -10.10
N LEU A 14 4.75 -11.25 -10.10
CA LEU A 14 5.55 -10.80 -8.97
C LEU A 14 5.36 -9.29 -8.73
N LEU A 15 5.48 -8.45 -9.77
CA LEU A 15 5.31 -7.00 -9.66
C LEU A 15 3.93 -6.60 -9.12
N GLN A 16 2.86 -7.27 -9.58
CA GLN A 16 1.51 -7.06 -9.06
C GLN A 16 1.40 -7.44 -7.58
N SER A 17 2.06 -8.54 -7.18
CA SER A 17 2.06 -9.00 -5.78
C SER A 17 2.81 -8.02 -4.87
N PHE A 18 3.96 -7.50 -5.30
CA PHE A 18 4.79 -6.60 -4.50
C PHE A 18 4.17 -5.22 -4.25
N SER A 19 3.25 -4.77 -5.10
CA SER A 19 2.66 -3.42 -4.99
C SER A 19 1.99 -3.17 -3.64
N LYS A 20 1.26 -4.15 -3.10
CA LYS A 20 0.62 -4.05 -1.76
C LYS A 20 1.65 -4.05 -0.63
N TRP A 21 2.70 -4.85 -0.76
CA TRP A 21 3.78 -4.94 0.23
C TRP A 21 4.56 -3.63 0.33
N VAL A 22 4.84 -2.98 -0.80
CA VAL A 22 5.51 -1.67 -0.82
C VAL A 22 4.68 -0.61 -0.07
N ILE A 23 3.36 -0.58 -0.28
CA ILE A 23 2.47 0.36 0.44
C ILE A 23 2.49 0.11 1.95
N MET A 24 2.47 -1.16 2.38
CA MET A 24 2.56 -1.49 3.80
C MET A 24 3.94 -1.18 4.40
N ALA A 25 5.01 -1.42 3.66
CA ALA A 25 6.38 -1.12 4.08
C ALA A 25 6.61 0.38 4.23
N ASP A 26 6.18 1.19 3.25
CA ASP A 26 6.23 2.65 3.33
C ASP A 26 5.44 3.17 4.53
N TYR A 27 4.23 2.65 4.74
CA TYR A 27 3.43 3.00 5.91
C TYR A 27 4.12 2.62 7.23
N ALA A 28 4.76 1.45 7.31
CA ALA A 28 5.46 1.02 8.52
C ALA A 28 6.68 1.89 8.81
N ALA A 29 7.49 2.19 7.79
CA ALA A 29 8.68 3.04 7.89
C ALA A 29 8.30 4.49 8.27
N ASN A 30 7.22 5.02 7.69
CA ASN A 30 6.80 6.42 7.88
C ASN A 30 5.59 6.58 8.81
N ARG A 31 5.27 5.58 9.63
CA ARG A 31 4.03 5.55 10.42
C ARG A 31 3.85 6.78 11.31
N ALA A 32 4.93 7.24 11.94
CA ALA A 32 4.89 8.42 12.80
C ALA A 32 4.55 9.70 12.01
N PHE A 33 5.13 9.88 10.83
CA PHE A 33 4.83 11.00 9.93
C PHE A 33 3.40 10.92 9.41
N VAL A 34 2.96 9.75 8.95
CA VAL A 34 1.59 9.54 8.46
C VAL A 34 0.57 9.83 9.56
N ALA A 35 0.81 9.36 10.80
CA ALA A 35 -0.07 9.61 11.93
C ALA A 35 -0.13 11.09 12.34
N ARG A 36 1.00 11.82 12.24
CA ARG A 36 1.09 13.22 12.66
C ARG A 36 0.67 14.22 11.60
N THR A 37 0.81 13.91 10.32
CA THR A 37 0.64 14.90 9.23
C THR A 37 -0.49 14.55 8.27
N LEU A 38 -0.71 13.26 7.96
CA LEU A 38 -1.70 12.83 6.97
C LEU A 38 -2.96 12.21 7.57
N CYS A 39 -2.97 11.91 8.87
CA CYS A 39 -4.10 11.27 9.53
C CYS A 39 -5.24 12.25 9.74
N GLU A 40 -6.37 12.02 9.06
CA GLU A 40 -7.59 12.82 9.19
C GLU A 40 -8.20 12.75 10.60
N ASN A 41 -7.99 11.63 11.31
CA ASN A 41 -8.44 11.42 12.68
C ASN A 41 -7.38 11.79 13.74
N ARG A 42 -6.39 12.64 13.40
CA ARG A 42 -5.30 13.01 14.34
C ARG A 42 -5.84 13.66 15.62
N ASP A 43 -6.90 14.46 15.49
CA ASP A 43 -7.50 15.19 16.61
C ASP A 43 -8.54 14.35 17.39
N ARG A 44 -8.70 13.08 17.02
CA ARG A 44 -9.56 12.09 17.71
C ARG A 44 -8.72 10.95 18.30
N PRO A 45 -7.96 11.19 19.38
CA PRO A 45 -7.07 10.19 19.97
C PRO A 45 -7.80 8.91 20.43
N GLN A 46 -9.07 9.03 20.85
CA GLN A 46 -9.92 7.88 21.19
C GLN A 46 -10.12 6.89 20.03
N ALA A 47 -9.97 7.33 18.76
CA ALA A 47 -10.11 6.45 17.61
C ALA A 47 -8.91 5.52 17.39
N ARG A 48 -7.78 5.73 18.09
CA ARG A 48 -6.53 4.94 17.96
C ARG A 48 -6.11 4.67 16.51
N CYS A 49 -6.38 5.62 15.60
CA CYS A 49 -6.19 5.44 14.15
C CYS A 49 -4.70 5.27 13.80
N GLY A 50 -3.85 6.16 14.29
CA GLY A 50 -2.41 6.09 14.08
C GLY A 50 -1.97 6.06 12.61
N GLY A 51 -2.75 6.69 11.71
CA GLY A 51 -2.49 6.72 10.27
C GLY A 51 -3.15 5.60 9.44
N ARG A 52 -3.85 4.65 10.07
CA ARG A 52 -4.52 3.52 9.38
C ARG A 52 -5.55 3.95 8.35
N CYS A 53 -6.23 5.08 8.56
CA CYS A 53 -7.16 5.63 7.58
C CYS A 53 -6.49 5.90 6.23
N GLN A 54 -5.23 6.36 6.26
CA GLN A 54 -4.50 6.68 5.05
C GLN A 54 -3.91 5.44 4.38
N LEU A 55 -3.51 4.44 5.17
CA LEU A 55 -3.16 3.12 4.64
C LEU A 55 -4.32 2.48 3.88
N MET A 56 -5.53 2.49 4.47
CA MET A 56 -6.75 1.97 3.85
C MET A 56 -7.09 2.70 2.53
N LYS A 57 -6.99 4.05 2.51
CA LYS A 57 -7.20 4.83 1.27
C LYS A 57 -6.20 4.46 0.18
N ARG A 58 -4.91 4.30 0.51
CA ARG A 58 -3.87 3.91 -0.46
C ARG A 58 -4.09 2.50 -1.00
N LEU A 59 -4.45 1.54 -0.13
CA LEU A 59 -4.76 0.17 -0.54
C LEU A 59 -5.99 0.10 -1.44
N ALA A 60 -7.09 0.78 -1.06
CA ALA A 60 -8.30 0.85 -1.88
C ALA A 60 -8.06 1.51 -3.25
N GLY A 61 -7.21 2.54 -3.31
CA GLY A 61 -6.81 3.17 -4.57
C GLY A 61 -5.92 2.29 -5.45
N ALA A 62 -5.10 1.41 -4.85
CA ALA A 62 -4.29 0.43 -5.57
C ALA A 62 -5.14 -0.72 -6.14
N GLU A 63 -6.17 -1.15 -5.41
CA GLU A 63 -7.09 -2.20 -5.88
C GLU A 63 -7.92 -1.70 -7.07
N LYS A 64 -8.46 -0.48 -7.01
CA LYS A 64 -9.25 0.11 -8.12
C LYS A 64 -8.47 0.39 -9.41
N LYS A 65 -7.13 0.36 -9.37
CA LYS A 65 -6.27 0.55 -10.54
C LYS A 65 -5.75 -0.77 -11.13
N GLY A 66 -6.07 -1.90 -10.49
CA GLY A 66 -5.60 -3.24 -10.87
C GLY A 66 -6.65 -4.14 -11.50
N ASP A 67 -7.87 -3.62 -11.75
CA ASP A 67 -8.93 -4.24 -12.57
C ASP A 67 -9.02 -3.56 -13.94
#